data_AF-A0A293LQY0-F1
#
_entry.id   AF-A0A293LQY0-F1
#
_cell.length_a   1.000
_cell.length_b   1.000
_cell.length_c   1.000
_cell.angle_alpha   90.00
_cell.angle_beta   90.00
_cell.angle_gamma   90.00
#
_symmetry.space_group_name_H-M   'P 1'
#
loop_
_entity.id
_entity.type
_entity.pdbx_description
1 polymer ?
#
loop_
_entity_poly.entity_id
_entity_poly.type
_entity_poly.pdbx_seq_one_letter_code
_entity_poly.pdbx_strand_id
1 'polypeptide(L)'
;MKTAVVLFAAFLLVAVAVLAEAAKQLGYHECHRGAVYSYCASPCPRICGQPPVTTCSRRCIEGCTCEQGLILDPLGRRCIHQETCERLINRNATRAPPVSDATNES
;
A
#
# COMPACT_ATOMS: atom_id res chain seq x y z
N MET A 1 -8.17 4.95 -50.47
CA MET A 1 -6.92 4.29 -49.98
C MET A 1 -6.35 5.01 -48.76
N LYS A 2 -5.98 6.29 -48.86
CA LYS A 2 -5.41 7.07 -47.74
C LYS A 2 -6.34 7.18 -46.52
N THR A 3 -7.62 7.42 -46.74
CA THR A 3 -8.65 7.51 -45.68
C THR A 3 -8.85 6.17 -44.96
N ALA A 4 -8.92 5.06 -45.69
CA ALA A 4 -9.03 3.72 -45.11
C ALA A 4 -7.79 3.35 -44.27
N VAL A 5 -6.59 3.74 -44.70
CA VAL A 5 -5.34 3.54 -43.95
C VAL A 5 -5.33 4.34 -42.65
N VAL A 6 -5.82 5.59 -42.68
CA VAL A 6 -5.90 6.44 -41.47
C VAL A 6 -6.92 5.88 -40.47
N LEU A 7 -8.08 5.42 -40.93
CA LEU A 7 -9.09 4.81 -40.05
C LEU A 7 -8.60 3.50 -39.43
N PHE A 8 -7.93 2.66 -40.21
CA PHE A 8 -7.35 1.42 -39.72
C PHE A 8 -6.25 1.68 -38.69
N ALA A 9 -5.35 2.65 -38.94
CA ALA A 9 -4.32 3.05 -37.99
C ALA A 9 -4.93 3.60 -36.69
N ALA A 10 -5.96 4.44 -36.77
CA ALA A 10 -6.65 4.97 -35.59
C ALA A 10 -7.32 3.85 -34.77
N PHE A 11 -7.98 2.90 -35.43
CA PHE A 11 -8.60 1.75 -34.77
C PHE A 11 -7.57 0.87 -34.04
N LEU A 12 -6.43 0.59 -34.68
CA LEU A 12 -5.34 -0.15 -34.06
C LEU A 12 -4.77 0.56 -32.83
N LEU A 13 -4.57 1.88 -32.91
CA LEU A 13 -4.08 2.66 -31.77
C LEU A 13 -5.05 2.65 -30.60
N VAL A 14 -6.36 2.79 -30.86
CA VAL A 14 -7.40 2.69 -29.83
C VAL A 14 -7.43 1.30 -29.21
N ALA A 15 -7.35 0.23 -30.03
CA ALA A 15 -7.29 -1.14 -29.53
C ALA A 15 -6.06 -1.38 -28.63
N VAL A 16 -4.88 -0.90 -29.02
CA VAL A 16 -3.66 -0.99 -28.20
C VAL A 16 -3.80 -0.24 -26.88
N ALA A 17 -4.38 0.96 -26.88
CA ALA A 17 -4.63 1.72 -25.66
C ALA A 17 -5.61 0.99 -24.71
N VAL A 18 -6.70 0.42 -25.25
CA VAL A 18 -7.67 -0.37 -24.48
C VAL A 18 -7.02 -1.62 -23.89
N LEU A 19 -6.15 -2.31 -24.64
CA LEU A 19 -5.39 -3.47 -24.16
C LEU A 19 -4.39 -3.09 -23.05
N ALA A 20 -3.73 -1.95 -23.17
CA ALA A 20 -2.82 -1.43 -22.14
C ALA A 20 -3.55 -1.06 -20.85
N GLU A 21 -4.75 -0.49 -20.94
CA GLU A 21 -5.55 -0.12 -19.78
C GLU A 21 -6.14 -1.36 -19.07
N ALA A 22 -6.44 -2.43 -19.80
CA ALA A 22 -6.90 -3.69 -19.24
C ALA A 22 -5.85 -4.36 -18.32
N ALA A 23 -4.56 -4.22 -18.63
CA ALA A 23 -3.47 -4.75 -17.79
C ALA A 23 -3.41 -4.10 -16.40
N LYS A 24 -3.83 -2.83 -16.26
CA LYS A 24 -3.95 -2.18 -14.95
C LYS A 24 -5.15 -2.68 -14.14
N GLN A 25 -6.20 -3.14 -14.80
CA GLN A 25 -7.42 -3.66 -14.17
C GLN A 25 -7.31 -5.14 -13.78
N LEU A 26 -6.35 -5.86 -14.35
CA LEU A 26 -6.14 -7.29 -14.11
C LEU A 26 -5.50 -7.64 -12.77
N GLY A 27 -5.18 -6.64 -11.93
CA GLY A 27 -4.81 -6.88 -10.53
C GLY A 27 -3.74 -7.95 -10.39
N TYR A 28 -2.74 -7.97 -11.29
CA TYR A 28 -1.54 -8.77 -11.09
C TYR A 28 -0.93 -8.28 -9.79
N HIS A 29 -1.16 -9.04 -8.72
CA HIS A 29 -0.93 -8.63 -7.35
C HIS A 29 0.56 -8.74 -7.05
N GLU A 30 1.39 -8.03 -7.81
CA GLU A 30 2.71 -7.66 -7.37
C GLU A 30 2.54 -6.98 -6.01
N CYS A 31 3.24 -7.49 -5.02
CA CYS A 31 3.19 -6.92 -3.70
C CYS A 31 3.63 -5.45 -3.76
N HIS A 32 3.01 -4.64 -2.89
CA HIS A 32 3.41 -3.25 -2.75
C HIS A 32 4.91 -3.15 -2.40
N ARG A 33 5.54 -2.03 -2.73
CA ARG A 33 6.99 -1.84 -2.56
C ARG A 33 7.47 -2.25 -1.16
N GLY A 34 8.53 -3.06 -1.11
CA GLY A 34 9.15 -3.57 0.12
C GLY A 34 8.37 -4.71 0.79
N ALA A 35 7.39 -5.29 0.10
CA ALA A 35 6.74 -6.54 0.50
C ALA A 35 7.02 -7.65 -0.48
N VAL A 36 7.02 -8.87 0.06
CA VAL A 36 7.19 -10.11 -0.66
C VAL A 36 5.92 -10.94 -0.57
N TYR A 37 5.62 -11.67 -1.64
CA TYR A 37 4.53 -12.62 -1.63
C TYR A 37 4.91 -13.82 -0.75
N SER A 38 3.97 -14.28 0.06
CA SER A 38 4.10 -15.46 0.90
C SER A 38 2.83 -16.29 0.86
N TYR A 39 2.97 -17.60 0.73
CA TYR A 39 1.88 -18.55 0.90
C TYR A 39 1.36 -18.62 2.35
N CYS A 40 2.11 -18.06 3.30
CA CYS A 40 1.77 -18.08 4.72
C CYS A 40 2.20 -16.75 5.35
N ALA A 41 1.49 -15.67 5.02
CA ALA A 41 1.64 -14.36 5.63
C ALA A 41 0.80 -14.23 6.91
N SER A 42 1.28 -13.45 7.88
CA SER A 42 0.47 -13.08 9.04
C SER A 42 -0.74 -12.24 8.59
N PRO A 43 -1.97 -12.53 9.04
CA PRO A 43 -3.13 -11.69 8.75
C PRO A 43 -3.10 -10.35 9.51
N CYS A 44 -2.17 -10.17 10.45
CA CYS A 44 -2.01 -8.94 11.22
C CYS A 44 -0.63 -8.32 10.95
N PRO A 45 -0.47 -7.50 9.90
CA PRO A 45 0.77 -6.79 9.65
C PRO A 45 1.01 -5.72 10.73
N ARG A 46 2.29 -5.40 10.98
CA ARG A 46 2.66 -4.27 11.83
C ARG A 46 2.50 -2.98 11.03
N ILE A 47 1.65 -2.08 11.52
CA ILE A 47 1.34 -0.81 10.86
C ILE A 47 2.01 0.35 11.61
N CYS A 48 2.70 1.20 10.86
CA CYS A 48 3.35 2.40 11.39
C CYS A 48 2.36 3.30 12.12
N GLY A 49 2.71 3.73 13.33
CA GLY A 49 1.88 4.61 14.15
C GLY A 49 0.69 3.92 14.82
N GLN A 50 0.55 2.61 14.67
CA GLN A 50 -0.47 1.83 15.37
C GLN A 50 0.17 0.92 16.42
N PRO A 51 -0.51 0.69 17.55
CA PRO A 51 -0.05 -0.28 18.53
C PRO A 51 -0.03 -1.69 17.91
N PRO A 52 0.88 -2.56 18.38
CA PRO A 52 0.89 -3.96 18.00
C PRO A 52 -0.46 -4.63 18.22
N VAL A 53 -0.93 -5.40 17.24
CA VAL A 53 -2.09 -6.27 17.43
C VAL A 53 -1.69 -7.37 18.41
N THR A 54 -2.32 -7.39 19.59
CA THR A 54 -2.05 -8.37 20.66
C THR A 54 -2.78 -9.69 20.44
N THR A 55 -3.98 -9.63 19.87
CA THR A 55 -4.81 -10.81 19.55
C THR A 55 -4.87 -10.98 18.04
N CYS A 56 -4.08 -11.93 17.52
CA CYS A 56 -4.06 -12.27 16.10
C CYS A 56 -4.31 -13.76 15.90
N SER A 57 -5.00 -14.13 14.81
CA SER A 57 -5.14 -15.52 14.41
C SER A 57 -3.78 -16.15 14.14
N ARG A 58 -3.56 -17.38 14.64
CA ARG A 58 -2.37 -18.17 14.31
C ARG A 58 -2.41 -18.78 12.91
N ARG A 59 -3.59 -18.80 12.27
CA ARG A 59 -3.72 -19.25 10.89
C ARG A 59 -3.17 -18.16 9.97
N CYS A 60 -2.13 -18.48 9.22
CA CYS A 60 -1.64 -17.60 8.17
C CYS A 60 -2.54 -17.65 6.93
N ILE A 61 -2.42 -16.62 6.10
CA ILE A 61 -3.15 -16.48 4.83
C ILE A 61 -2.16 -16.27 3.69
N GLU A 62 -2.51 -16.70 2.48
CA GLU A 62 -1.75 -16.34 1.29
C GLU A 62 -1.87 -14.83 1.04
N GLY A 63 -0.75 -14.17 0.79
CA GLY A 63 -0.74 -12.73 0.56
C GLY A 63 0.63 -12.09 0.67
N CYS A 64 0.65 -10.76 0.70
CA CYS A 64 1.87 -9.98 0.81
C CYS A 64 2.25 -9.75 2.27
N THR A 65 3.54 -9.84 2.57
CA THR A 65 4.09 -9.49 3.89
C THR A 65 5.30 -8.58 3.71
N CYS A 66 5.49 -7.64 4.63
CA CYS A 66 6.67 -6.77 4.58
C CYS A 66 7.94 -7.61 4.74
N GLU A 67 8.97 -7.24 3.97
CA GLU A 67 10.30 -7.80 4.13
C GLU A 67 10.81 -7.61 5.56
N GLN A 68 11.75 -8.47 5.96
CA GLN A 68 12.24 -8.50 7.33
C GLN A 68 12.86 -7.14 7.73
N GLY A 69 12.39 -6.60 8.86
CA GLY A 69 12.84 -5.29 9.36
C GLY A 69 12.08 -4.09 8.79
N LEU A 70 11.10 -4.30 7.90
CA LEU A 70 10.20 -3.26 7.42
C LEU A 70 8.81 -3.39 8.08
N ILE A 71 8.10 -2.26 8.14
CA ILE A 71 6.73 -2.16 8.67
C ILE A 71 5.84 -1.48 7.63
N LEU A 72 4.54 -1.79 7.66
CA LEU A 72 3.59 -1.21 6.72
C LEU A 72 3.38 0.28 7.02
N ASP A 73 3.41 1.13 6.00
CA ASP A 73 3.15 2.55 6.17
C ASP A 73 1.67 2.80 6.58
N PRO A 74 1.34 3.99 7.14
CA PRO A 74 -0.01 4.25 7.64
C PRO A 74 -1.11 4.17 6.57
N LEU A 75 -0.74 4.27 5.29
CA LEU A 75 -1.66 4.21 4.15
C LEU A 75 -1.82 2.79 3.59
N GLY A 76 -1.03 1.82 4.05
CA GLY A 76 -1.08 0.43 3.54
C GLY A 76 -0.56 0.28 2.11
N ARG A 77 0.30 1.18 1.63
CA ARG A 77 0.76 1.25 0.23
C ARG A 77 2.21 0.84 0.04
N ARG A 78 3.01 0.78 1.10
CA ARG A 78 4.42 0.37 1.04
C ARG A 78 4.95 -0.03 2.40
N CYS A 79 5.99 -0.85 2.41
CA CYS A 79 6.76 -1.15 3.61
C CYS A 79 7.91 -0.15 3.75
N ILE A 80 8.14 0.33 4.96
CA ILE A 80 9.16 1.33 5.30
C ILE A 80 10.00 0.86 6.49
N HIS A 81 11.21 1.39 6.62
CA HIS A 81 12.02 1.16 7.82
C HIS A 81 11.40 1.81 9.06
N GLN A 82 11.63 1.21 10.22
CA GLN A 82 11.20 1.73 11.53
C GLN A 82 11.62 3.19 11.75
N GLU A 83 12.86 3.57 11.41
CA GLU A 83 13.36 4.95 11.50
C GLU A 83 12.52 5.93 10.65
N THR A 84 12.07 5.48 9.48
CA THR A 84 11.19 6.29 8.63
C THR A 84 9.81 6.44 9.28
N CYS A 85 9.30 5.41 9.94
CA CYS A 85 8.07 5.51 10.72
C CYS A 85 8.19 6.51 11.88
N GLU A 86 9.27 6.45 12.65
CA GLU A 86 9.53 7.39 13.75
C GLU A 86 9.53 8.84 13.26
N ARG A 87 10.18 9.12 12.14
CA ARG A 87 10.14 10.45 11.50
C ARG A 87 8.73 10.87 11.08
N LEU A 88 7.91 9.94 10.58
CA LEU A 88 6.51 10.24 10.21
C LEU A 88 5.65 10.54 11.43
N ILE A 89 5.79 9.76 12.50
CA ILE A 89 5.08 9.98 13.76
C ILE A 89 5.50 11.33 14.38
N ASN A 90 6.80 11.64 14.40
CA ASN A 90 7.31 12.91 14.92
C ASN A 90 6.82 14.12 14.10
N ARG A 91 6.71 13.98 12.77
CA ARG A 91 6.07 14.99 11.91
C ARG A 91 4.58 15.15 12.19
N ASN A 92 3.87 14.06 12.49
CA ASN A 92 2.46 14.12 12.86
C ASN A 92 2.28 14.75 14.25
N ALA A 93 3.19 14.49 15.20
CA ALA A 93 3.18 15.10 16.53
C ALA A 93 3.42 16.62 16.47
N THR A 94 4.34 17.08 15.63
CA THR A 94 4.59 18.52 15.43
C THR A 94 3.50 19.25 14.66
N ARG A 95 2.63 18.51 13.94
CA ARG A 95 1.43 19.06 13.29
C ARG A 95 0.15 18.88 14.09
N ALA A 96 0.17 18.03 15.12
CA ALA A 96 -0.94 17.94 16.04
C ALA A 96 -1.04 19.29 16.76
N PRO A 97 -2.23 19.90 16.85
CA PRO A 97 -2.42 20.97 17.82
C PRO A 97 -1.99 20.43 19.19
N PRO A 98 -1.37 21.26 20.05
CA PRO A 98 -1.02 20.83 21.39
C PRO A 98 -2.25 20.19 22.01
N VAL A 99 -2.14 18.92 22.39
CA VAL A 99 -3.14 18.25 23.21
C VAL A 99 -3.11 19.02 24.52
N SER A 100 -4.05 19.96 24.67
CA SER A 100 -4.30 20.59 25.95
C SER A 100 -4.74 19.47 26.87
N ASP A 101 -3.85 19.06 27.78
CA ASP A 101 -4.14 18.17 28.88
C ASP A 101 -5.41 18.67 29.59
N ALA A 102 -6.54 18.05 29.28
CA ALA A 102 -7.73 18.15 30.09
C ALA A 102 -7.56 17.19 31.26
N THR A 103 -6.72 17.59 32.23
CA THR A 103 -6.82 17.08 33.59
C THR A 103 -8.19 17.45 34.11
N ASN A 104 -9.13 16.51 34.10
CA ASN A 104 -10.32 16.62 34.94
C ASN A 104 -10.04 15.82 36.22
N GLU A 105 -9.52 16.52 37.22
CA GLU A 105 -9.59 16.09 38.61
C GLU A 105 -10.95 16.55 39.15
N SER A 106 -11.80 15.59 39.50
CA SER A 106 -13.00 15.75 40.34
C SER A 106 -13.41 14.39 40.89
#